data_AF-A0A6I0DKE2-F1
#
_entry.id   AF-A0A6I0DKE2-F1
#
_cell.length_a   1.000
_cell.length_b   1.000
_cell.length_c   1.000
_cell.angle_alpha   90.00
_cell.angle_beta   90.00
_cell.angle_gamma   90.00
#
_symmetry.space_group_name_H-M   'P 1'
#
loop_
_entity.id
_entity.type
_entity.pdbx_description
1 polymer ?
#
loop_
_entity_poly.entity_id
_entity_poly.type
_entity_poly.pdbx_seq_one_letter_code
_entity_poly.pdbx_strand_id
1 'polypeptide(L)'
;MWSEKSVYQETYVRAAGAIAFIAIVDAKGDEGIGSAFHIGDGIFVTARHVIDGVTIKEIATTKSAHLSEETGGKPAPPRRFKIIEGPYYGADELDVAVFRVDLGETPLPTIAVSQHTDYTLGENDLILSDVLIVGYPPIPFTIVPSQVVTLGQINAVVRVHHSKVLHFIASATARGGFSGGVALDKSGMALALVTESLGMRDKPVETGYMSLLSIEPAVDLAAEKFGFSTHVTYPGRYSDTLFAAKFSDPNAQSLSSFIYDASIYVYDDDRDVFIEFNCTDEALLTEALATFNAITPLRRQQVDEQYVLYTPVDNPPASLLLEAGEAVAALFIKSGYKMMASERSHWQIKV
;
A
#
# COMPACT_ATOMS: atom_id res chain seq x y z
N MET A 1 -15.48 -30.68 23.58
CA MET A 1 -16.11 -30.09 22.38
C MET A 1 -15.13 -29.07 21.83
N TRP A 2 -14.33 -29.46 20.84
CA TRP A 2 -13.41 -28.52 20.18
C TRP A 2 -14.29 -27.65 19.30
N SER A 3 -14.34 -26.35 19.57
CA SER A 3 -15.17 -25.42 18.80
C SER A 3 -14.70 -25.40 17.35
N GLU A 4 -15.63 -25.14 16.44
CA GLU A 4 -15.32 -24.77 15.06
C GLU A 4 -14.29 -23.63 15.08
N LYS A 5 -13.23 -23.76 14.27
CA LYS A 5 -12.18 -22.72 14.23
C LYS A 5 -12.80 -21.46 13.63
N SER A 6 -12.52 -20.32 14.26
CA SER A 6 -12.89 -19.03 13.66
C SER A 6 -12.14 -18.84 12.34
N VAL A 7 -12.78 -18.22 11.34
CA VAL A 7 -12.14 -17.86 10.06
C VAL A 7 -10.83 -17.11 10.28
N TYR A 8 -10.77 -16.21 11.28
CA TYR A 8 -9.54 -15.48 11.62
C TYR A 8 -8.44 -16.38 12.18
N GLN A 9 -8.79 -17.45 12.90
CA GLN A 9 -7.80 -18.42 13.36
C GLN A 9 -7.21 -19.19 12.18
N GLU A 10 -8.01 -19.53 11.18
CA GLU A 10 -7.53 -20.19 9.97
C GLU A 10 -6.63 -19.26 9.14
N THR A 11 -7.07 -18.02 8.96
CA THR A 11 -6.29 -16.96 8.31
C THR A 11 -4.95 -16.74 9.01
N TYR A 12 -4.95 -16.66 10.34
CA TYR A 12 -3.74 -16.60 11.14
C TYR A 12 -2.82 -17.79 10.89
N VAL A 13 -3.34 -19.02 10.95
CA VAL A 13 -2.53 -20.24 10.76
C VAL A 13 -1.87 -20.29 9.38
N ARG A 14 -2.54 -19.81 8.32
CA ARG A 14 -1.96 -19.73 6.97
C ARG A 14 -0.84 -18.68 6.89
N ALA A 15 -1.04 -17.50 7.49
CA ALA A 15 -0.11 -16.38 7.39
C ALA A 15 1.06 -16.44 8.39
N ALA A 16 0.91 -17.11 9.54
CA ALA A 16 1.82 -17.02 10.67
C ALA A 16 3.29 -17.33 10.33
N GLY A 17 3.54 -18.30 9.44
CA GLY A 17 4.88 -18.68 9.00
C GLY A 17 5.52 -17.73 7.98
N ALA A 18 4.77 -16.79 7.41
CA ALA A 18 5.25 -15.74 6.50
C ALA A 18 5.70 -14.48 7.23
N ILE A 19 5.49 -14.39 8.54
CA ILE A 19 5.74 -13.18 9.34
C ILE A 19 6.95 -13.43 10.23
N ALA A 20 7.92 -12.52 10.16
CA ALA A 20 9.18 -12.58 10.89
C ALA A 20 9.27 -11.44 11.90
N PHE A 21 10.08 -11.64 12.94
CA PHE A 21 10.58 -10.53 13.75
C PHE A 21 11.90 -10.01 13.16
N ILE A 22 12.20 -8.76 13.44
CA ILE A 22 13.50 -8.13 13.19
C ILE A 22 14.03 -7.67 14.56
N ALA A 23 15.12 -8.27 15.02
CA ALA A 23 15.83 -7.81 16.21
C ALA A 23 16.95 -6.85 15.80
N ILE A 24 17.01 -5.68 16.44
CA ILE A 24 17.95 -4.62 16.10
C ILE A 24 18.69 -4.10 17.33
N VAL A 25 19.79 -3.39 17.08
CA VAL A 25 20.46 -2.53 18.05
C VAL A 25 20.49 -1.12 17.49
N ASP A 26 19.99 -0.16 18.26
CA ASP A 26 20.01 1.25 17.85
C ASP A 26 21.41 1.88 18.00
N ALA A 27 21.55 3.15 17.59
CA ALA A 27 22.81 3.87 17.68
C ALA A 27 23.34 4.08 19.13
N LYS A 28 22.49 3.89 20.14
CA LYS A 28 22.84 4.00 21.56
C LYS A 28 23.25 2.66 22.16
N GLY A 29 23.07 1.56 21.43
CA GLY A 29 23.33 0.21 21.91
C GLY A 29 22.10 -0.47 22.53
N ASP A 30 20.92 0.16 22.47
CA ASP A 30 19.69 -0.38 23.02
C ASP A 30 19.08 -1.41 22.06
N GLU A 31 18.60 -2.52 22.60
CA GLU A 31 17.96 -3.57 21.81
C GLU A 31 16.50 -3.19 21.48
N GLY A 32 16.13 -3.38 20.21
CA GLY A 32 14.78 -3.17 19.71
C GLY A 32 14.26 -4.38 18.95
N ILE A 33 12.95 -4.40 18.74
CA ILE A 33 12.28 -5.41 17.91
C ILE A 33 11.23 -4.75 17.03
N GLY A 34 11.14 -5.22 15.79
CA GLY A 34 10.04 -4.94 14.88
C GLY A 34 9.56 -6.23 14.21
N SER A 35 8.67 -6.07 13.26
CA SER A 35 8.06 -7.14 12.48
C SER A 35 8.28 -6.93 11.00
N ALA A 36 8.20 -8.01 10.23
CA ALA A 36 8.19 -7.98 8.77
C ALA A 36 7.36 -9.14 8.23
N PHE A 37 6.90 -9.07 6.99
CA PHE A 37 6.12 -10.14 6.39
C PHE A 37 6.49 -10.38 4.92
N HIS A 38 6.43 -11.65 4.52
CA HIS A 38 6.84 -12.14 3.20
C HIS A 38 5.72 -12.02 2.18
N ILE A 39 5.99 -11.31 1.08
CA ILE A 39 5.04 -11.07 -0.02
C ILE A 39 5.33 -11.90 -1.28
N GLY A 40 6.37 -12.73 -1.27
CA GLY A 40 6.76 -13.61 -2.39
C GLY A 40 8.23 -13.45 -2.76
N ASP A 41 8.83 -14.47 -3.38
CA ASP A 41 10.21 -14.45 -3.91
C ASP A 41 11.29 -13.97 -2.92
N GLY A 42 11.10 -14.29 -1.64
CA GLY A 42 12.00 -13.87 -0.56
C GLY A 42 11.87 -12.40 -0.19
N ILE A 43 10.93 -11.66 -0.77
CA ILE A 43 10.71 -10.24 -0.51
C ILE A 43 9.90 -10.07 0.77
N PHE A 44 10.44 -9.29 1.70
CA PHE A 44 9.81 -8.92 2.95
C PHE A 44 9.51 -7.42 2.97
N VAL A 45 8.36 -7.07 3.55
CA VAL A 45 7.92 -5.71 3.83
C VAL A 45 8.06 -5.44 5.34
N THR A 46 8.50 -4.25 5.70
CA THR A 46 8.56 -3.73 7.08
C THR A 46 8.33 -2.21 7.09
N ALA A 47 8.17 -1.63 8.27
CA ALA A 47 8.26 -0.18 8.45
C ALA A 47 9.74 0.26 8.35
N ARG A 48 9.99 1.45 7.80
CA ARG A 48 11.34 2.00 7.58
C ARG A 48 12.08 2.19 8.89
N HIS A 49 11.43 2.80 9.89
CA HIS A 49 12.04 3.10 11.19
C HIS A 49 12.50 1.86 11.96
N VAL A 50 12.02 0.66 11.60
CA VAL A 50 12.48 -0.60 12.21
C VAL A 50 13.90 -0.95 11.80
N ILE A 51 14.32 -0.55 10.60
CA ILE A 51 15.57 -1.02 9.99
C ILE A 51 16.51 0.10 9.52
N ASP A 52 16.03 1.34 9.41
CA ASP A 52 16.85 2.49 9.02
C ASP A 52 17.73 2.94 10.18
N GLY A 53 19.01 3.21 9.90
CA GLY A 53 19.97 3.71 10.90
C GLY A 53 20.32 2.76 12.06
N VAL A 54 19.95 1.47 11.99
CA VAL A 54 20.17 0.49 13.07
C VAL A 54 20.99 -0.72 12.60
N THR A 55 21.54 -1.47 13.56
CA THR A 55 22.21 -2.75 13.27
C THR A 55 21.23 -3.90 13.41
N ILE A 56 20.97 -4.63 12.33
CA ILE A 56 20.11 -5.83 12.35
C ILE A 56 20.89 -7.01 12.94
N LYS A 57 20.43 -7.54 14.08
CA LYS A 57 21.01 -8.74 14.72
C LYS A 57 20.49 -10.02 14.09
N GLU A 58 19.18 -10.06 13.87
CA GLU A 58 18.49 -11.28 13.45
C GLU A 58 17.17 -10.94 12.78
N ILE A 59 16.83 -11.72 11.74
CA ILE A 59 15.49 -11.78 11.16
C ILE A 59 15.09 -13.24 11.16
N ALA A 60 13.96 -13.57 11.79
CA ALA A 60 13.52 -14.96 11.87
C ALA A 60 12.01 -15.09 12.08
N THR A 61 11.47 -16.22 11.64
CA THR A 61 10.10 -16.63 11.99
C THR A 61 10.10 -17.40 13.32
N THR A 62 8.95 -17.44 13.99
CA THR A 62 8.78 -18.24 15.23
C THR A 62 7.65 -19.25 15.15
N LYS A 63 6.89 -19.25 14.05
CA LYS A 63 5.82 -20.20 13.76
C LYS A 63 6.22 -21.08 12.59
N SER A 64 5.85 -22.35 12.66
CA SER A 64 6.04 -23.26 11.54
C SER A 64 5.18 -22.82 10.37
N ALA A 65 5.76 -22.86 9.17
CA ALA A 65 5.07 -22.55 7.94
C ALA A 65 4.21 -23.73 7.49
N HIS A 66 2.91 -23.50 7.35
CA HIS A 66 1.98 -24.44 6.73
C HIS A 66 2.01 -24.24 5.22
N LEU A 67 2.82 -25.02 4.54
CA LEU A 67 2.93 -24.96 3.08
C LEU A 67 1.76 -25.73 2.44
N SER A 68 1.36 -25.34 1.22
CA SER A 68 0.24 -25.94 0.49
C SER A 68 0.45 -27.44 0.24
N GLU A 69 -0.64 -28.17 -0.06
CA GLU A 69 -0.57 -29.61 -0.37
C GLU A 69 0.40 -29.92 -1.53
N GLU A 70 0.58 -28.99 -2.48
CA GLU A 70 1.51 -29.10 -3.61
C GLU A 70 2.99 -29.19 -3.19
N THR A 71 3.35 -28.72 -1.98
CA THR A 71 4.71 -28.82 -1.41
C THR A 71 4.90 -30.03 -0.49
N GLY A 72 3.95 -30.97 -0.49
CA GLY A 72 4.03 -32.20 0.30
C GLY A 72 3.53 -32.07 1.74
N GLY A 73 2.82 -30.98 2.07
CA GLY A 73 2.01 -30.82 3.29
C GLY A 73 2.74 -30.85 4.64
N LYS A 74 4.08 -30.96 4.65
CA LYS A 74 4.86 -30.97 5.88
C LYS A 74 5.13 -29.53 6.35
N PRO A 75 4.88 -29.21 7.63
CA PRO A 75 5.18 -27.88 8.14
C PRO A 75 6.69 -27.64 8.11
N ALA A 76 7.11 -26.51 7.53
CA ALA A 76 8.50 -26.08 7.57
C ALA A 76 8.79 -25.41 8.94
N PRO A 77 9.90 -25.75 9.61
CA PRO A 77 10.20 -25.19 10.93
C PRO A 77 10.52 -23.69 10.85
N PRO A 78 10.36 -22.95 11.96
CA PRO A 78 10.82 -21.56 12.05
C PRO A 78 12.32 -21.47 11.79
N ARG A 79 12.77 -20.39 11.15
CA ARG A 79 14.16 -20.24 10.74
C ARG A 79 14.61 -18.80 10.66
N ARG A 80 15.94 -18.64 10.62
CA ARG A 80 16.65 -17.37 10.46
C ARG A 80 16.90 -17.09 8.99
N PHE A 81 16.92 -15.81 8.65
CA PHE A 81 17.10 -15.32 7.30
C PHE A 81 18.33 -14.42 7.20
N LYS A 82 18.97 -14.46 6.03
CA LYS A 82 20.01 -13.53 5.64
C LYS A 82 19.46 -12.63 4.55
N ILE A 83 19.54 -11.31 4.74
CA ILE A 83 19.26 -10.35 3.67
C ILE A 83 20.31 -10.52 2.58
N ILE A 84 19.85 -10.68 1.34
CA ILE A 84 20.70 -10.79 0.14
C ILE A 84 20.61 -9.57 -0.75
N GLU A 85 19.56 -8.75 -0.60
CA GLU A 85 19.35 -7.54 -1.39
C GLU A 85 18.51 -6.51 -0.60
N GLY A 86 18.82 -5.23 -0.75
CA GLY A 86 18.25 -4.15 0.07
C GLY A 86 18.93 -4.00 1.44
N PRO A 87 18.29 -3.30 2.40
CA PRO A 87 16.94 -2.75 2.32
C PRO A 87 16.81 -1.55 1.38
N TYR A 88 15.64 -1.41 0.76
CA TYR A 88 15.21 -0.23 0.04
C TYR A 88 14.11 0.47 0.81
N TYR A 89 14.09 1.79 0.72
CA TYR A 89 13.20 2.65 1.51
C TYR A 89 12.21 3.38 0.61
N GLY A 90 11.01 3.63 1.13
CA GLY A 90 10.02 4.46 0.47
C GLY A 90 10.50 5.89 0.24
N ALA A 91 10.01 6.51 -0.84
CA ALA A 91 10.31 7.90 -1.18
C ALA A 91 9.71 8.89 -0.14
N ASP A 92 10.17 10.14 -0.16
CA ASP A 92 9.62 11.24 0.67
C ASP A 92 9.55 10.94 2.18
N GLU A 93 10.53 10.21 2.73
CA GLU A 93 10.56 9.79 4.15
C GLU A 93 9.37 8.90 4.57
N LEU A 94 8.72 8.24 3.61
CA LEU A 94 7.64 7.31 3.88
C LEU A 94 8.13 6.13 4.73
N ASP A 95 7.35 5.77 5.75
CA ASP A 95 7.71 4.76 6.75
C ASP A 95 7.51 3.32 6.26
N VAL A 96 8.12 2.99 5.12
CA VAL A 96 8.07 1.66 4.50
C VAL A 96 9.45 1.27 4.00
N ALA A 97 9.77 -0.01 4.14
CA ALA A 97 10.95 -0.59 3.55
C ALA A 97 10.71 -2.02 3.07
N VAL A 98 11.47 -2.41 2.05
CA VAL A 98 11.44 -3.75 1.47
C VAL A 98 12.86 -4.30 1.37
N PHE A 99 13.02 -5.60 1.57
CA PHE A 99 14.29 -6.30 1.44
C PHE A 99 14.07 -7.73 0.97
N ARG A 100 15.07 -8.33 0.33
CA ARG A 100 15.01 -9.74 -0.11
C ARG A 100 15.92 -10.60 0.75
N VAL A 101 15.43 -11.77 1.14
CA VAL A 101 16.19 -12.77 1.89
C VAL A 101 16.45 -14.03 1.07
N ASP A 102 17.47 -14.77 1.47
CA ASP A 102 17.70 -16.13 0.97
C ASP A 102 16.71 -17.11 1.61
N LEU A 103 15.85 -17.71 0.79
CA LEU A 103 14.92 -18.76 1.21
C LEU A 103 15.55 -20.17 1.18
N GLY A 104 16.72 -20.35 0.57
CA GLY A 104 17.31 -21.66 0.33
C GLY A 104 16.35 -22.60 -0.41
N GLU A 105 16.35 -23.88 -0.02
CA GLU A 105 15.54 -24.93 -0.66
C GLU A 105 14.12 -25.06 -0.09
N THR A 106 13.85 -24.48 1.08
CA THR A 106 12.51 -24.56 1.69
C THR A 106 11.73 -23.28 1.39
N PRO A 107 10.56 -23.36 0.73
CA PRO A 107 9.75 -22.17 0.49
C PRO A 107 9.15 -21.63 1.80
N LEU A 108 8.69 -20.37 1.76
CA LEU A 108 7.84 -19.78 2.79
C LEU A 108 6.43 -19.56 2.24
N PRO A 109 5.41 -19.55 3.12
CA PRO A 109 4.10 -19.06 2.74
C PRO A 109 4.21 -17.60 2.28
N THR A 110 3.36 -17.21 1.36
CA THR A 110 3.31 -15.86 0.81
C THR A 110 2.02 -15.20 1.27
N ILE A 111 2.12 -13.98 1.78
CA ILE A 111 0.96 -13.14 2.06
C ILE A 111 0.59 -12.41 0.77
N ALA A 112 -0.60 -12.69 0.27
CA ALA A 112 -1.18 -11.93 -0.83
C ALA A 112 -1.36 -10.48 -0.40
N VAL A 113 -1.04 -9.53 -1.27
CA VAL A 113 -1.22 -8.10 -1.03
C VAL A 113 -2.42 -7.57 -1.80
N SER A 114 -3.13 -6.62 -1.20
CA SER A 114 -4.27 -5.99 -1.85
C SER A 114 -3.83 -5.11 -3.02
N GLN A 115 -4.74 -4.95 -3.97
CA GLN A 115 -4.53 -4.15 -5.18
C GLN A 115 -5.19 -2.76 -5.10
N HIS A 116 -5.81 -2.38 -3.97
CA HIS A 116 -6.36 -1.04 -3.82
C HIS A 116 -5.27 0.01 -3.99
N THR A 117 -5.60 1.15 -4.58
CA THR A 117 -4.74 2.35 -4.65
C THR A 117 -5.37 3.48 -3.84
N ASP A 118 -4.55 4.41 -3.38
CA ASP A 118 -4.96 5.63 -2.71
C ASP A 118 -5.81 6.54 -3.61
N TYR A 119 -5.73 6.33 -4.93
CA TYR A 119 -6.62 6.92 -5.90
C TYR A 119 -8.01 6.28 -5.86
N THR A 120 -8.09 4.95 -5.75
CA THR A 120 -9.38 4.21 -5.75
C THR A 120 -10.15 4.28 -4.43
N LEU A 121 -9.48 4.37 -3.28
CA LEU A 121 -10.14 4.37 -1.98
C LEU A 121 -10.74 5.74 -1.62
N GLY A 122 -12.02 5.73 -1.23
CA GLY A 122 -12.76 6.82 -0.63
C GLY A 122 -12.78 6.78 0.90
N GLU A 123 -13.35 7.84 1.50
CA GLU A 123 -13.36 8.03 2.97
C GLU A 123 -14.17 6.97 3.74
N ASN A 124 -15.16 6.35 3.09
CA ASN A 124 -16.05 5.35 3.68
C ASN A 124 -15.64 3.91 3.35
N ASP A 125 -14.65 3.72 2.48
CA ASP A 125 -14.20 2.39 2.11
C ASP A 125 -13.52 1.72 3.30
N LEU A 126 -13.74 0.41 3.44
CA LEU A 126 -13.17 -0.43 4.49
C LEU A 126 -13.58 -0.08 5.93
N ILE A 127 -14.34 1.00 6.17
CA ILE A 127 -14.84 1.35 7.50
C ILE A 127 -15.66 0.20 8.10
N LEU A 128 -15.39 -0.13 9.36
CA LEU A 128 -15.88 -1.28 10.13
C LEU A 128 -15.50 -2.65 9.55
N SER A 129 -14.60 -2.71 8.58
CA SER A 129 -14.02 -3.99 8.15
C SER A 129 -13.12 -4.54 9.23
N ASP A 130 -13.35 -5.79 9.60
CA ASP A 130 -12.49 -6.52 10.52
C ASP A 130 -11.10 -6.74 9.91
N VAL A 131 -10.08 -6.53 10.72
CA VAL A 131 -8.67 -6.74 10.35
C VAL A 131 -7.95 -7.55 11.42
N LEU A 132 -7.18 -8.54 10.95
CA LEU A 132 -6.29 -9.33 11.77
C LEU A 132 -4.89 -8.74 11.70
N ILE A 133 -4.42 -8.17 12.81
CA ILE A 133 -3.11 -7.52 12.89
C ILE A 133 -2.14 -8.47 13.58
N VAL A 134 -1.00 -8.70 12.95
CA VAL A 134 0.00 -9.67 13.42
C VAL A 134 1.39 -9.03 13.45
N GLY A 135 2.10 -9.21 14.57
CA GLY A 135 3.45 -8.72 14.75
C GLY A 135 4.15 -9.35 15.96
N TYR A 136 5.22 -8.69 16.42
CA TYR A 136 6.13 -9.18 17.45
C TYR A 136 6.36 -8.13 18.56
N PRO A 137 5.31 -7.59 19.19
CA PRO A 137 5.49 -6.75 20.36
C PRO A 137 6.20 -7.52 21.48
N PRO A 138 7.13 -6.90 22.23
CA PRO A 138 7.75 -7.53 23.39
C PRO A 138 6.71 -7.99 24.40
N ILE A 139 6.80 -9.25 24.83
CA ILE A 139 6.06 -9.76 25.98
C ILE A 139 7.06 -9.93 27.12
N PRO A 140 6.87 -9.24 28.27
CA PRO A 140 7.73 -9.41 29.42
C PRO A 140 7.88 -10.89 29.81
N PHE A 141 9.10 -11.27 30.20
CA PHE A 141 9.44 -12.62 30.69
C PHE A 141 9.39 -13.76 29.65
N THR A 142 9.18 -13.48 28.37
CA THR A 142 9.39 -14.49 27.33
C THR A 142 10.87 -14.66 27.03
N ILE A 143 11.32 -15.90 26.85
CA ILE A 143 12.71 -16.23 26.50
C ILE A 143 13.00 -16.16 24.99
N VAL A 144 11.95 -16.04 24.18
CA VAL A 144 12.03 -15.89 22.72
C VAL A 144 10.92 -14.94 22.24
N PRO A 145 11.14 -14.20 21.13
CA PRO A 145 10.09 -13.41 20.51
C PRO A 145 8.83 -14.23 20.26
N SER A 146 7.68 -13.70 20.67
CA SER A 146 6.39 -14.36 20.51
C SER A 146 5.54 -13.54 19.56
N GLN A 147 5.03 -14.20 18.53
CA GLN A 147 4.10 -13.56 17.61
C GLN A 147 2.79 -13.28 18.33
N VAL A 148 2.33 -12.04 18.26
CA VAL A 148 1.08 -11.57 18.85
C VAL A 148 0.12 -11.20 17.73
N VAL A 149 -1.14 -11.57 17.93
CA VAL A 149 -2.22 -11.30 17.01
C VAL A 149 -3.33 -10.57 17.75
N THR A 150 -3.91 -9.56 17.09
CA THR A 150 -5.08 -8.84 17.58
C THR A 150 -6.11 -8.72 16.46
N LEU A 151 -7.38 -8.84 16.82
CA LEU A 151 -8.50 -8.55 15.93
C LEU A 151 -8.97 -7.12 16.24
N GLY A 152 -9.14 -6.30 15.21
CA GLY A 152 -9.68 -4.96 15.31
C GLY A 152 -10.56 -4.65 14.10
N GLN A 153 -11.03 -3.42 14.01
CA GLN A 153 -11.79 -2.92 12.88
C GLN A 153 -11.17 -1.63 12.38
N ILE A 154 -11.20 -1.40 11.08
CA ILE A 154 -10.86 -0.09 10.53
C ILE A 154 -11.97 0.89 10.95
N ASN A 155 -11.61 1.94 11.69
CA ASN A 155 -12.53 2.95 12.21
C ASN A 155 -12.48 4.26 11.43
N ALA A 156 -11.37 4.53 10.76
CA ALA A 156 -11.22 5.70 9.88
C ALA A 156 -10.21 5.41 8.77
N VAL A 157 -10.42 6.04 7.63
CA VAL A 157 -9.42 6.19 6.56
C VAL A 157 -9.03 7.65 6.53
N VAL A 158 -7.75 7.95 6.65
CA VAL A 158 -7.26 9.33 6.82
C VAL A 158 -6.03 9.60 5.95
N ARG A 159 -5.87 10.86 5.55
CA ARG A 159 -4.59 11.38 5.04
C ARG A 159 -3.91 12.17 6.15
N VAL A 160 -2.69 11.80 6.52
CA VAL A 160 -1.95 12.46 7.60
C VAL A 160 -1.08 13.60 7.05
N HIS A 161 -0.76 14.60 7.87
CA HIS A 161 -0.02 15.77 7.38
C HIS A 161 1.38 15.47 6.82
N HIS A 162 2.02 14.40 7.30
CA HIS A 162 3.40 14.04 6.97
C HIS A 162 3.50 12.96 5.89
N SER A 163 2.38 12.46 5.35
CA SER A 163 2.36 11.44 4.30
C SER A 163 1.25 11.73 3.31
N LYS A 164 1.56 11.58 2.02
CA LYS A 164 0.53 11.65 0.96
C LYS A 164 -0.30 10.36 0.90
N VAL A 165 0.18 9.31 1.57
CA VAL A 165 -0.39 7.97 1.55
C VAL A 165 -1.56 7.86 2.54
N LEU A 166 -2.56 7.04 2.22
CA LEU A 166 -3.66 6.71 3.12
C LEU A 166 -3.17 5.92 4.34
N HIS A 167 -3.71 6.29 5.49
CA HIS A 167 -3.59 5.55 6.73
C HIS A 167 -4.97 5.03 7.13
N PHE A 168 -5.02 3.80 7.63
CA PHE A 168 -6.18 3.25 8.31
C PHE A 168 -5.98 3.35 9.81
N ILE A 169 -7.03 3.77 10.51
CA ILE A 169 -7.05 3.81 11.97
C ILE A 169 -7.83 2.59 12.44
N ALA A 170 -7.16 1.65 13.11
CA ALA A 170 -7.78 0.42 13.57
C ALA A 170 -8.01 0.41 15.08
N SER A 171 -9.10 -0.21 15.55
CA SER A 171 -9.38 -0.46 16.97
C SER A 171 -8.46 -1.53 17.56
N ALA A 172 -7.19 -1.17 17.73
CA ALA A 172 -6.17 -1.99 18.35
C ALA A 172 -5.21 -1.10 19.13
N THR A 173 -4.68 -1.60 20.24
CA THR A 173 -3.67 -0.84 21.00
C THR A 173 -2.34 -0.87 20.25
N ALA A 174 -1.86 0.30 19.82
CA ALA A 174 -0.50 0.43 19.30
C ALA A 174 0.54 0.11 20.39
N ARG A 175 1.49 -0.77 20.07
CA ARG A 175 2.63 -1.12 20.93
C ARG A 175 3.87 -1.30 20.07
N GLY A 176 5.02 -0.91 20.59
CA GLY A 176 6.32 -1.20 19.97
C GLY A 176 6.46 -2.69 19.66
N GLY A 177 7.09 -3.00 18.53
CA GLY A 177 7.24 -4.36 17.99
C GLY A 177 6.10 -4.86 17.12
N PHE A 178 4.94 -4.19 17.08
CA PHE A 178 4.00 -4.39 15.96
C PHE A 178 4.46 -3.69 14.68
N SER A 179 5.26 -2.62 14.77
CA SER A 179 5.78 -1.89 13.61
C SER A 179 6.39 -2.81 12.56
N GLY A 180 6.02 -2.61 11.30
CA GLY A 180 6.34 -3.48 10.16
C GLY A 180 5.54 -4.79 10.08
N GLY A 181 4.65 -5.03 11.05
CA GLY A 181 3.69 -6.12 11.03
C GLY A 181 2.60 -5.91 9.99
N VAL A 182 1.76 -6.91 9.79
CA VAL A 182 0.75 -6.91 8.73
C VAL A 182 -0.66 -6.76 9.30
N ALA A 183 -1.52 -6.01 8.61
CA ALA A 183 -2.96 -6.00 8.81
C ALA A 183 -3.63 -6.76 7.65
N LEU A 184 -4.24 -7.90 7.98
CA LEU A 184 -4.88 -8.80 7.03
C LEU A 184 -6.40 -8.63 7.08
N ASP A 185 -7.06 -8.71 5.92
CA ASP A 185 -8.50 -8.90 5.87
C ASP A 185 -8.91 -10.34 6.29
N LYS A 186 -10.20 -10.62 6.30
CA LYS A 186 -10.73 -11.97 6.61
C LYS A 186 -10.19 -13.09 5.71
N SER A 187 -9.79 -12.78 4.47
CA SER A 187 -9.26 -13.76 3.51
C SER A 187 -7.79 -14.09 3.75
N GLY A 188 -7.06 -13.18 4.41
CA GLY A 188 -5.61 -13.25 4.60
C GLY A 188 -4.83 -12.39 3.62
N MET A 189 -5.49 -11.44 2.94
CA MET A 189 -4.86 -10.45 2.08
C MET A 189 -4.38 -9.26 2.92
N ALA A 190 -3.14 -8.83 2.73
CA ALA A 190 -2.58 -7.66 3.37
C ALA A 190 -3.23 -6.38 2.81
N LEU A 191 -3.92 -5.65 3.68
CA LEU A 191 -4.48 -4.33 3.38
C LEU A 191 -3.49 -3.22 3.73
N ALA A 192 -2.68 -3.42 4.76
CA ALA A 192 -1.77 -2.41 5.27
C ALA A 192 -0.63 -3.04 6.07
N LEU A 193 0.42 -2.25 6.30
CA LEU A 193 1.44 -2.55 7.31
C LEU A 193 1.23 -1.68 8.54
N VAL A 194 1.63 -2.17 9.70
CA VAL A 194 1.61 -1.38 10.93
C VAL A 194 2.78 -0.41 10.92
N THR A 195 2.50 0.89 11.03
CA THR A 195 3.51 1.92 11.26
C THR A 195 3.43 2.41 12.70
N GLU A 196 4.32 3.32 13.08
CA GLU A 196 4.27 3.96 14.40
C GLU A 196 2.88 4.54 14.69
N SER A 197 2.51 4.57 15.98
CA SER A 197 1.27 5.20 16.40
C SER A 197 1.25 6.67 15.99
N LEU A 198 0.05 7.22 15.74
CA LEU A 198 -0.21 8.66 15.61
C LEU A 198 0.09 9.40 16.93
N GLY A 199 1.35 9.45 17.33
CA GLY A 199 1.83 10.17 18.50
C GLY A 199 2.64 11.37 18.05
N MET A 200 2.28 12.57 18.51
CA MET A 200 3.24 13.66 18.56
C MET A 200 4.24 13.36 19.68
N ARG A 201 5.53 13.62 19.44
CA ARG A 201 6.62 13.50 20.42
C ARG A 201 6.15 13.97 21.82
N ASP A 202 6.45 13.15 22.82
CA ASP A 202 6.18 13.33 24.26
C ASP A 202 4.74 13.15 24.77
N LYS A 203 3.78 12.71 23.94
CA LYS A 203 2.46 12.29 24.44
C LYS A 203 2.33 10.77 24.54
N PRO A 204 1.65 10.23 25.58
CA PRO A 204 1.34 8.81 25.64
C PRO A 204 0.65 8.38 24.35
N VAL A 205 1.13 7.29 23.75
CA VAL A 205 0.51 6.61 22.62
C VAL A 205 -0.99 6.48 22.91
N GLU A 206 -1.84 7.04 22.03
CA GLU A 206 -3.30 7.07 22.23
C GLU A 206 -3.81 5.64 22.50
N THR A 207 -4.49 5.46 23.62
CA THR A 207 -4.65 4.16 24.29
C THR A 207 -5.69 3.22 23.68
N GLY A 208 -6.09 3.43 22.41
CA GLY A 208 -7.15 2.63 21.77
C GLY A 208 -7.08 2.45 20.27
N TYR A 209 -6.18 3.15 19.57
CA TYR A 209 -6.08 3.09 18.11
C TYR A 209 -4.67 2.78 17.63
N MET A 210 -4.59 2.12 16.48
CA MET A 210 -3.36 1.79 15.78
C MET A 210 -3.41 2.41 14.38
N SER A 211 -2.31 3.01 13.95
CA SER A 211 -2.15 3.49 12.58
C SER A 211 -1.59 2.38 11.71
N LEU A 212 -2.22 2.19 10.55
CA LEU A 212 -1.80 1.24 9.54
C LEU A 212 -1.56 2.01 8.25
N LEU A 213 -0.37 1.92 7.68
CA LEU A 213 -0.06 2.52 6.39
C LEU A 213 -0.58 1.60 5.27
N SER A 214 -1.33 2.18 4.32
CA SER A 214 -1.80 1.49 3.11
C SER A 214 -0.69 0.63 2.51
N ILE A 215 -1.02 -0.57 2.02
CA ILE A 215 -0.02 -1.50 1.48
C ILE A 215 0.57 -1.01 0.15
N GLU A 216 -0.12 -0.10 -0.53
CA GLU A 216 0.25 0.48 -1.82
C GLU A 216 1.75 0.73 -1.99
N PRO A 217 2.40 1.54 -1.13
CA PRO A 217 3.76 1.97 -1.40
C PRO A 217 4.78 0.85 -1.19
N ALA A 218 4.44 -0.15 -0.38
CA ALA A 218 5.27 -1.34 -0.23
C ALA A 218 5.26 -2.19 -1.52
N VAL A 219 4.08 -2.30 -2.15
CA VAL A 219 3.92 -3.00 -3.42
C VAL A 219 4.70 -2.28 -4.53
N ASP A 220 4.55 -0.96 -4.61
CA ASP A 220 5.20 -0.15 -5.65
C ASP A 220 6.72 -0.17 -5.50
N LEU A 221 7.21 -0.04 -4.26
CA LEU A 221 8.64 -0.14 -3.96
C LEU A 221 9.19 -1.53 -4.28
N ALA A 222 8.45 -2.60 -3.96
CA ALA A 222 8.86 -3.95 -4.33
C ALA A 222 8.85 -4.17 -5.85
N ALA A 223 7.86 -3.62 -6.57
CA ALA A 223 7.79 -3.69 -8.01
C ALA A 223 8.99 -2.97 -8.66
N GLU A 224 9.28 -1.75 -8.21
CA GLU A 224 10.38 -0.93 -8.71
C GLU A 224 11.76 -1.59 -8.46
N LYS A 225 11.99 -2.11 -7.26
CA LYS A 225 13.32 -2.59 -6.84
C LYS A 225 13.57 -4.06 -7.16
N PHE A 226 12.52 -4.88 -7.17
CA PHE A 226 12.64 -6.32 -7.27
C PHE A 226 11.92 -6.93 -8.47
N GLY A 227 11.17 -6.15 -9.24
CA GLY A 227 10.30 -6.65 -10.31
C GLY A 227 9.10 -7.43 -9.77
N PHE A 228 8.70 -7.18 -8.51
CA PHE A 228 7.55 -7.83 -7.90
C PHE A 228 6.27 -7.53 -8.68
N SER A 229 5.43 -8.55 -8.84
CA SER A 229 4.12 -8.45 -9.47
C SER A 229 3.11 -9.24 -8.67
N THR A 230 1.92 -8.68 -8.50
CA THR A 230 0.77 -9.35 -7.88
C THR A 230 0.14 -10.41 -8.80
N HIS A 231 0.58 -10.50 -10.07
CA HIS A 231 0.09 -11.46 -11.06
C HIS A 231 1.23 -12.26 -11.71
N VAL A 232 0.95 -13.54 -11.99
CA VAL A 232 1.84 -14.45 -12.70
C VAL A 232 1.69 -14.34 -14.24
N THR A 233 0.58 -13.77 -14.76
CA THR A 233 0.25 -13.87 -16.20
C THR A 233 -0.58 -12.73 -16.84
N TYR A 234 -1.06 -11.71 -16.12
CA TYR A 234 -1.82 -10.56 -16.67
C TYR A 234 -1.43 -9.27 -15.94
N PRO A 235 -1.48 -8.07 -16.55
CA PRO A 235 -1.30 -6.84 -15.77
C PRO A 235 -2.48 -6.80 -14.79
N GLY A 236 -2.29 -6.75 -13.48
CA GLY A 236 -1.56 -5.74 -12.74
C GLY A 236 -2.60 -4.75 -12.20
N ARG A 237 -2.38 -4.24 -10.98
CA ARG A 237 -3.08 -3.14 -10.29
C ARG A 237 -3.36 -1.87 -11.13
N TYR A 238 -2.81 -1.82 -12.35
CA TYR A 238 -2.84 -0.73 -13.31
C TYR A 238 -3.26 -1.20 -14.71
N SER A 239 -4.01 -2.29 -14.84
CA SER A 239 -4.36 -2.86 -16.15
C SER A 239 -5.23 -1.92 -17.00
N ASP A 240 -5.94 -1.03 -16.34
CA ASP A 240 -7.01 -0.23 -16.92
C ASP A 240 -6.69 1.27 -16.84
N THR A 241 -5.95 1.69 -15.81
CA THR A 241 -5.58 3.09 -15.57
C THR A 241 -4.19 3.38 -16.12
N LEU A 242 -4.09 4.12 -17.22
CA LEU A 242 -2.81 4.60 -17.70
C LEU A 242 -2.27 5.71 -16.80
N PHE A 243 -3.11 6.70 -16.50
CA PHE A 243 -2.79 7.82 -15.61
C PHE A 243 -4.04 8.38 -14.95
N ALA A 244 -3.97 8.68 -13.67
CA ALA A 244 -5.03 9.35 -12.96
C ALA A 244 -4.51 10.28 -11.88
N ALA A 245 -5.21 11.38 -11.62
CA ALA A 245 -4.88 12.27 -10.51
C ALA A 245 -6.12 13.00 -9.98
N LYS A 246 -6.15 13.19 -8.66
CA LYS A 246 -7.17 13.97 -7.92
C LYS A 246 -6.52 15.16 -7.24
N PHE A 247 -7.22 16.29 -7.25
CA PHE A 247 -6.72 17.57 -6.75
C PHE A 247 -7.77 18.27 -5.88
N SER A 248 -7.33 18.94 -4.82
CA SER A 248 -8.15 19.84 -4.00
C SER A 248 -7.77 21.29 -4.26
N ASP A 249 -8.75 22.19 -4.31
CA ASP A 249 -8.56 23.63 -4.21
C ASP A 249 -8.36 24.00 -2.73
N PRO A 250 -7.19 24.51 -2.32
CA PRO A 250 -6.96 24.93 -0.94
C PRO A 250 -7.92 26.05 -0.47
N ASN A 251 -8.53 26.80 -1.39
CA ASN A 251 -9.45 27.89 -1.08
C ASN A 251 -10.90 27.42 -0.85
N ALA A 252 -11.25 26.20 -1.29
CA ALA A 252 -12.59 25.65 -1.16
C ALA A 252 -13.02 25.37 0.30
N GLN A 253 -12.13 25.59 1.28
CA GLN A 253 -12.36 25.31 2.72
C GLN A 253 -12.90 23.91 2.97
N SER A 254 -12.42 22.92 2.21
CA SER A 254 -12.89 21.54 2.34
C SER A 254 -12.72 21.03 3.77
N LEU A 255 -13.80 20.48 4.32
CA LEU A 255 -13.82 19.83 5.63
C LEU A 255 -13.37 18.37 5.57
N SER A 256 -13.13 17.82 4.37
CA SER A 256 -12.67 16.43 4.16
C SER A 256 -11.44 16.36 3.25
N SER A 257 -10.47 15.54 3.65
CA SER A 257 -9.27 15.23 2.84
C SER A 257 -9.54 14.26 1.68
N PHE A 258 -10.81 13.96 1.38
CA PHE A 258 -11.21 13.08 0.28
C PHE A 258 -12.05 13.78 -0.78
N ILE A 259 -12.54 14.99 -0.49
CA ILE A 259 -13.19 15.82 -1.50
C ILE A 259 -12.11 16.37 -2.43
N TYR A 260 -12.27 16.09 -3.72
CA TYR A 260 -11.45 16.64 -4.78
C TYR A 260 -12.30 17.62 -5.59
N ASP A 261 -11.68 18.73 -5.95
CA ASP A 261 -12.28 19.82 -6.73
C ASP A 261 -11.91 19.73 -8.21
N ALA A 262 -10.88 18.92 -8.53
CA ALA A 262 -10.54 18.56 -9.89
C ALA A 262 -9.97 17.13 -9.98
N SER A 263 -10.15 16.49 -11.13
CA SER A 263 -9.52 15.22 -11.46
C SER A 263 -9.30 15.05 -12.96
N ILE A 264 -8.34 14.20 -13.28
CA ILE A 264 -8.13 13.66 -14.62
C ILE A 264 -7.99 12.14 -14.50
N TYR A 265 -8.63 11.43 -15.42
CA TYR A 265 -8.53 9.98 -15.56
C TYR A 265 -8.29 9.64 -17.02
N VAL A 266 -7.22 8.89 -17.28
CA VAL A 266 -6.82 8.39 -18.60
C VAL A 266 -6.84 6.86 -18.52
N TYR A 267 -7.83 6.28 -19.19
CA TYR A 267 -7.99 4.85 -19.34
C TYR A 267 -7.36 4.40 -20.65
N ASP A 268 -6.63 3.30 -20.60
CA ASP A 268 -6.11 2.57 -21.74
C ASP A 268 -5.97 1.11 -21.28
N ASP A 269 -6.52 0.15 -22.00
CA ASP A 269 -6.35 -1.30 -21.74
C ASP A 269 -5.72 -2.04 -22.93
N ASP A 270 -4.99 -1.30 -23.80
CA ASP A 270 -4.50 -1.72 -25.13
C ASP A 270 -5.62 -2.01 -26.16
N ARG A 271 -6.90 -1.87 -25.79
CA ARG A 271 -8.05 -2.12 -26.68
C ARG A 271 -8.96 -0.89 -26.82
N ASP A 272 -9.32 -0.28 -25.71
CA ASP A 272 -10.25 0.81 -25.55
C ASP A 272 -9.55 1.96 -24.80
N VAL A 273 -9.84 3.21 -25.20
CA VAL A 273 -9.23 4.41 -24.60
C VAL A 273 -10.30 5.45 -24.35
N PHE A 274 -10.35 5.98 -23.12
CA PHE A 274 -11.18 7.13 -22.79
C PHE A 274 -10.53 8.01 -21.74
N ILE A 275 -10.94 9.28 -21.73
CA ILE A 275 -10.43 10.31 -20.85
C ILE A 275 -11.61 11.01 -20.18
N GLU A 276 -11.46 11.24 -18.89
CA GLU A 276 -12.40 12.00 -18.07
C GLU A 276 -11.71 13.17 -17.41
N PHE A 277 -12.43 14.28 -17.36
CA PHE A 277 -12.02 15.49 -16.65
C PHE A 277 -13.15 15.89 -15.73
N ASN A 278 -12.81 16.23 -14.50
CA ASN A 278 -13.72 16.86 -13.56
C ASN A 278 -13.03 18.10 -13.01
N CYS A 279 -13.73 19.23 -12.95
CA CYS A 279 -13.26 20.41 -12.23
C CYS A 279 -14.47 21.29 -11.92
N THR A 280 -14.55 21.77 -10.68
CA THR A 280 -15.62 22.68 -10.24
C THR A 280 -15.49 24.09 -10.83
N ASP A 281 -14.27 24.48 -11.24
CA ASP A 281 -14.00 25.71 -11.99
C ASP A 281 -14.14 25.45 -13.50
N GLU A 282 -15.24 25.95 -14.10
CA GLU A 282 -15.53 25.77 -15.52
C GLU A 282 -14.47 26.37 -16.46
N ALA A 283 -13.82 27.47 -16.06
CA ALA A 283 -12.79 28.11 -16.86
C ALA A 283 -11.53 27.23 -16.88
N LEU A 284 -11.14 26.72 -15.72
CA LEU A 284 -10.00 25.82 -15.59
C LEU A 284 -10.27 24.46 -16.24
N LEU A 285 -11.50 23.95 -16.17
CA LEU A 285 -11.92 22.75 -16.91
C LEU A 285 -11.73 22.93 -18.42
N THR A 286 -12.12 24.10 -18.95
CA THR A 286 -11.96 24.43 -20.36
C THR A 286 -10.48 24.49 -20.76
N GLU A 287 -9.63 25.06 -19.90
CA GLU A 287 -8.17 25.12 -20.12
C GLU A 287 -7.52 23.73 -20.02
N ALA A 288 -7.97 22.87 -19.11
CA ALA A 288 -7.53 21.48 -18.98
C ALA A 288 -7.84 20.68 -20.25
N LEU A 289 -9.06 20.80 -20.77
CA LEU A 289 -9.47 20.18 -22.04
C LEU A 289 -8.60 20.67 -23.20
N ALA A 290 -8.37 21.99 -23.29
CA ALA A 290 -7.52 22.57 -24.33
C ALA A 290 -6.06 22.09 -24.22
N THR A 291 -5.55 21.96 -23.00
CA THR A 291 -4.19 21.49 -22.72
C THR A 291 -3.99 20.05 -23.16
N PHE A 292 -4.93 19.15 -22.81
CA PHE A 292 -4.88 17.77 -23.27
C PHE A 292 -4.99 17.69 -24.81
N ASN A 293 -5.98 18.41 -25.37
CA ASN A 293 -6.28 18.40 -26.80
C ASN A 293 -5.14 18.95 -27.67
N ALA A 294 -4.26 19.79 -27.11
CA ALA A 294 -3.07 20.30 -27.80
C ALA A 294 -2.00 19.23 -28.05
N ILE A 295 -1.96 18.18 -27.21
CA ILE A 295 -1.03 17.05 -27.34
C ILE A 295 -1.72 15.89 -28.06
N THR A 296 -2.90 15.50 -27.57
CA THR A 296 -3.71 14.42 -28.14
C THR A 296 -5.11 14.94 -28.43
N PRO A 297 -5.48 15.17 -29.70
CA PRO A 297 -6.80 15.68 -30.06
C PRO A 297 -7.92 14.76 -29.57
N LEU A 298 -8.95 15.35 -28.96
CA LEU A 298 -10.07 14.64 -28.35
C LEU A 298 -11.38 14.88 -29.11
N ARG A 299 -12.22 13.84 -29.09
CA ARG A 299 -13.63 13.90 -29.48
C ARG A 299 -14.48 13.78 -28.23
N ARG A 300 -15.38 14.74 -28.03
CA ARG A 300 -16.38 14.70 -26.95
C ARG A 300 -17.47 13.69 -27.29
N GLN A 301 -17.74 12.78 -26.36
CA GLN A 301 -18.84 11.84 -26.40
C GLN A 301 -19.80 12.11 -25.24
N GLN A 302 -21.04 12.45 -25.54
CA GLN A 302 -22.08 12.54 -24.52
C GLN A 302 -22.60 11.12 -24.26
N VAL A 303 -22.42 10.62 -23.03
CA VAL A 303 -22.88 9.27 -22.64
C VAL A 303 -24.31 9.33 -22.12
N ASP A 304 -24.61 10.28 -21.24
CA ASP A 304 -25.96 10.62 -20.78
C ASP A 304 -26.05 12.11 -20.41
N GLU A 305 -27.13 12.58 -19.78
CA GLU A 305 -27.30 14.00 -19.41
C GLU A 305 -26.25 14.53 -18.42
N GLN A 306 -25.61 13.65 -17.65
CA GLN A 306 -24.68 13.99 -16.56
C GLN A 306 -23.24 13.57 -16.84
N TYR A 307 -23.00 12.72 -17.85
CA TYR A 307 -21.71 12.10 -18.10
C TYR A 307 -21.16 12.40 -19.49
N VAL A 308 -19.94 12.93 -19.52
CA VAL A 308 -19.21 13.26 -20.74
C VAL A 308 -17.89 12.51 -20.72
N LEU A 309 -17.68 11.68 -21.74
CA LEU A 309 -16.41 11.02 -21.99
C LEU A 309 -15.69 11.71 -23.15
N TYR A 310 -14.35 11.66 -23.13
CA TYR A 310 -13.54 12.07 -24.25
C TYR A 310 -12.79 10.86 -24.79
N THR A 311 -12.72 10.73 -26.10
CA THR A 311 -11.92 9.69 -26.76
C THR A 311 -10.93 10.37 -27.70
N PRO A 312 -9.70 9.87 -27.86
CA PRO A 312 -8.78 10.40 -28.86
C PRO A 312 -9.40 10.35 -30.28
N VAL A 313 -9.05 11.31 -31.13
CA VAL A 313 -9.50 11.35 -32.52
C VAL A 313 -8.86 10.23 -33.35
N ASP A 314 -7.59 9.93 -33.05
CA ASP A 314 -6.78 8.88 -33.66
C ASP A 314 -6.45 7.79 -32.62
N ASN A 315 -5.53 6.86 -32.92
CA ASN A 315 -5.02 5.87 -31.97
C ASN A 315 -3.61 6.25 -31.48
N PRO A 316 -3.47 7.19 -30.53
CA PRO A 316 -2.18 7.63 -30.02
C PRO A 316 -1.51 6.52 -29.20
N PRO A 317 -0.17 6.45 -29.17
CA PRO A 317 0.52 5.59 -28.21
C PRO A 317 0.27 6.04 -26.77
N ALA A 318 0.30 5.09 -25.84
CA ALA A 318 0.15 5.33 -24.39
C ALA A 318 1.10 6.41 -23.85
N SER A 319 2.30 6.56 -24.42
CA SER A 319 3.24 7.61 -24.02
C SER A 319 2.71 9.03 -24.26
N LEU A 320 1.98 9.28 -25.35
CA LEU A 320 1.39 10.60 -25.63
C LEU A 320 0.14 10.86 -24.78
N LEU A 321 -0.64 9.82 -24.50
CA LEU A 321 -1.79 9.91 -23.59
C LEU A 321 -1.34 10.26 -22.17
N LEU A 322 -0.26 9.63 -21.71
CA LEU A 322 0.37 9.92 -20.44
C LEU A 322 0.91 11.36 -20.40
N GLU A 323 1.66 11.78 -21.43
CA GLU A 323 2.20 13.15 -21.53
C GLU A 323 1.06 14.19 -21.46
N ALA A 324 -0.04 13.95 -22.18
CA ALA A 324 -1.22 14.82 -22.15
C ALA A 324 -1.87 14.85 -20.76
N GLY A 325 -1.98 13.71 -20.09
CA GLY A 325 -2.48 13.61 -18.72
C GLY A 325 -1.62 14.36 -17.70
N GLU A 326 -0.30 14.16 -17.76
CA GLU A 326 0.68 14.83 -16.90
C GLU A 326 0.70 16.35 -17.15
N ALA A 327 0.52 16.81 -18.39
CA ALA A 327 0.42 18.23 -18.72
C ALA A 327 -0.80 18.89 -18.05
N VAL A 328 -1.95 18.21 -18.00
CA VAL A 328 -3.14 18.70 -17.30
C VAL A 328 -2.95 18.68 -15.78
N ALA A 329 -2.33 17.63 -15.24
CA ALA A 329 -1.96 17.60 -13.83
C ALA A 329 -1.04 18.79 -13.44
N ALA A 330 -0.06 19.11 -14.29
CA ALA A 330 0.82 20.25 -14.11
C ALA A 330 0.07 21.59 -14.20
N LEU A 331 -0.93 21.71 -15.08
CA LEU A 331 -1.82 22.87 -15.15
C LEU A 331 -2.55 23.08 -13.82
N PHE A 332 -3.21 22.06 -13.27
CA PHE A 332 -3.92 22.19 -12.00
C PHE A 332 -3.00 22.65 -10.86
N ILE A 333 -1.80 22.07 -10.76
CA ILE A 333 -0.78 22.49 -9.77
C ILE A 333 -0.39 23.96 -9.97
N LYS A 334 -0.13 24.37 -11.22
CA LYS A 334 0.23 25.76 -11.56
C LYS A 334 -0.90 26.74 -11.21
N SER A 335 -2.14 26.31 -11.32
CA SER A 335 -3.34 27.07 -10.94
C SER A 335 -3.62 27.05 -9.43
N GLY A 336 -2.73 26.47 -8.62
CA GLY A 336 -2.79 26.52 -7.16
C GLY A 336 -3.49 25.32 -6.50
N TYR A 337 -3.94 24.34 -7.27
CA TYR A 337 -4.53 23.12 -6.72
C TYR A 337 -3.45 22.22 -6.13
N LYS A 338 -3.82 21.48 -5.08
CA LYS A 338 -2.93 20.50 -4.44
C LYS A 338 -3.29 19.09 -4.90
N MET A 339 -2.32 18.37 -5.44
CA MET A 339 -2.49 16.96 -5.77
C MET A 339 -2.68 16.14 -4.48
N MET A 340 -3.74 15.33 -4.45
CA MET A 340 -4.16 14.52 -3.31
C MET A 340 -3.78 13.05 -3.47
N ALA A 341 -3.97 12.53 -4.67
CA ALA A 341 -3.68 11.15 -5.05
C ALA A 341 -3.39 11.09 -6.54
N SER A 342 -2.56 10.14 -6.94
CA SER A 342 -2.26 9.87 -8.35
C SER A 342 -2.03 8.38 -8.55
N GLU A 343 -2.33 7.90 -9.74
CA GLU A 343 -2.10 6.54 -10.19
C GLU A 343 -1.41 6.57 -11.55
N ARG A 344 -0.44 5.67 -11.76
CA ARG A 344 0.32 5.60 -13.01
C ARG A 344 0.67 4.15 -13.35
N SER A 345 0.27 3.72 -14.53
CA SER A 345 0.70 2.44 -15.09
C SER A 345 2.11 2.54 -15.65
N HIS A 346 2.96 1.57 -15.29
CA HIS A 346 4.32 1.45 -15.83
C HIS A 346 4.47 0.33 -16.87
N TRP A 347 3.48 -0.56 -17.02
CA TRP A 347 3.61 -1.73 -17.91
C TRP A 347 3.18 -1.44 -19.37
N GLN A 348 2.32 -0.45 -19.59
CA GLN A 348 1.84 -0.01 -20.92
C GLN A 348 2.84 0.89 -21.64
N ILE A 349 3.75 1.50 -20.88
CA ILE A 349 4.85 2.31 -21.40
C ILE A 349 5.99 1.36 -21.81
N LYS A 350 5.77 0.56 -22.85
CA LYS A 350 6.87 -0.22 -23.46
C LYS A 350 7.83 0.74 -24.15
N VAL A 351 9.09 0.72 -23.72
CA VAL A 351 10.22 1.38 -24.42
C VAL A 351 10.64 0.57 -25.63
#